data_AF-A0A536LG72-F1
#
_entry.id   AF-A0A536LG72-F1
#
_cell.length_a   1.000
_cell.length_b   1.000
_cell.length_c   1.000
_cell.angle_alpha   90.00
_cell.angle_beta   90.00
_cell.angle_gamma   90.00
#
_symmetry.space_group_name_H-M   'P 1'
#
loop_
_entity.id
_entity.type
_entity.pdbx_description
1 polymer ?
#
loop_
_entity_poly.entity_id
_entity_poly.type
_entity_poly.pdbx_seq_one_letter_code
_entity_poly.pdbx_strand_id
1 'polypeptide(L)'
;MSTTIEPEVSPEWHGEDVTIRDVLEALTQIRDKFSRTEAGDDEHPHPRSCVMTLISAVSSSSQEHLAVGTSRAISAQHPAQSIVIREDAELHSGHLEAWITTEVQRSEVACATECEIVTLHVRGAAADHLDALVDPLLVSG
;
A
#
# COMPACT_ATOMS: atom_id res chain seq x y z
N MET A 1 31.42 -5.25 -4.02
CA MET A 1 30.61 -4.21 -3.36
C MET A 1 29.46 -3.90 -4.29
N SER A 2 28.30 -4.50 -4.05
CA SER A 2 27.12 -4.29 -4.89
C SER A 2 26.32 -3.16 -4.29
N THR A 3 26.39 -2.00 -4.93
CA THR A 3 25.55 -0.84 -4.61
C THR A 3 24.10 -1.26 -4.89
N THR A 4 23.37 -1.60 -3.85
CA THR A 4 21.92 -1.82 -3.96
C THR A 4 21.33 -0.44 -4.11
N ILE A 5 21.00 -0.07 -5.35
CA ILE A 5 20.17 1.10 -5.61
C ILE A 5 18.79 0.69 -5.13
N GLU A 6 18.39 1.15 -3.93
CA GLU A 6 16.98 1.12 -3.57
C GLU A 6 16.24 1.92 -4.65
N PRO A 7 15.25 1.35 -5.35
CA PRO A 7 14.42 2.16 -6.20
C PRO A 7 13.70 3.15 -5.28
N GLU A 8 13.97 4.44 -5.50
CA GLU A 8 13.13 5.52 -5.02
C GLU A 8 11.81 5.39 -5.78
N VAL A 9 10.95 4.48 -5.31
CA VAL A 9 9.66 4.24 -5.94
C VAL A 9 8.83 5.49 -5.65
N SER A 10 8.65 6.30 -6.68
CA SER A 10 7.74 7.43 -6.61
C SER A 10 6.34 6.89 -6.30
N PRO A 11 5.65 7.44 -5.29
CA PRO A 11 4.31 6.97 -4.93
C PRO A 11 3.38 7.15 -6.12
N GLU A 12 2.54 6.14 -6.39
CA GLU A 12 1.51 6.25 -7.44
C GLU A 12 0.44 7.26 -7.03
N TRP A 13 0.24 7.44 -5.72
CA TRP A 13 -0.61 8.47 -5.17
C TRP A 13 -0.09 8.97 -3.81
N HIS A 14 -0.31 10.26 -3.54
CA HIS A 14 -0.05 10.90 -2.26
C HIS A 14 -1.13 11.93 -1.96
N GLY A 15 -1.56 12.02 -0.70
CA GLY A 15 -2.46 13.05 -0.22
C GLY A 15 -2.16 13.49 1.21
N GLU A 16 -2.30 14.78 1.44
CA GLU A 16 -2.25 15.42 2.76
C GLU A 16 -3.67 15.87 3.16
N ASP A 17 -4.01 15.77 4.45
CA ASP A 17 -5.35 16.10 4.99
C ASP A 17 -6.50 15.36 4.27
N VAL A 18 -6.30 14.06 4.07
CA VAL A 18 -7.25 13.19 3.37
C VAL A 18 -8.15 12.44 4.35
N THR A 19 -9.24 11.89 3.84
CA THR A 19 -10.07 10.93 4.57
C THR A 19 -9.76 9.50 4.13
N ILE A 20 -10.15 8.49 4.92
CA ILE A 20 -10.01 7.09 4.50
C ILE A 20 -10.78 6.79 3.20
N ARG A 21 -11.87 7.52 2.95
CA ARG A 21 -12.63 7.42 1.68
C ARG A 21 -11.78 7.84 0.50
N ASP A 22 -10.98 8.90 0.63
CA ASP A 22 -10.15 9.39 -0.46
C ASP A 22 -9.00 8.41 -0.76
N VAL A 23 -8.45 7.77 0.29
CA VAL A 23 -7.48 6.68 0.16
C VAL A 23 -8.09 5.46 -0.56
N LEU A 24 -9.31 5.06 -0.18
CA LEU A 24 -10.03 3.97 -0.84
C LEU A 24 -10.32 4.27 -2.31
N GLU A 25 -10.74 5.50 -2.62
CA GLU A 25 -10.99 5.91 -4.00
C GLU A 25 -9.71 5.88 -4.83
N ALA A 26 -8.59 6.36 -4.29
CA ALA A 26 -7.29 6.27 -4.94
C ALA A 26 -6.86 4.80 -5.17
N LEU A 27 -7.04 3.92 -4.18
CA LEU A 27 -6.76 2.49 -4.32
C LEU A 27 -7.61 1.85 -5.40
N THR A 28 -8.92 2.13 -5.43
CA THR A 28 -9.81 1.62 -6.48
C THR A 28 -9.32 2.05 -7.85
N GLN A 29 -8.98 3.34 -8.05
CA GLN A 29 -8.51 3.85 -9.34
C GLN A 29 -7.19 3.20 -9.80
N ILE A 30 -6.25 3.00 -8.87
CA ILE A 30 -4.97 2.34 -9.14
C ILE A 30 -5.18 0.89 -9.58
N ARG A 31 -5.98 0.13 -8.83
CA ARG A 31 -6.31 -1.28 -9.12
C ARG A 31 -7.02 -1.45 -10.44
N ASP A 32 -7.97 -0.57 -10.70
CA ASP A 32 -8.73 -0.52 -11.94
C ASP A 32 -7.82 -0.32 -13.15
N LYS A 33 -6.87 0.61 -13.03
CA LYS A 33 -5.88 0.91 -14.07
C LYS A 33 -4.95 -0.28 -14.29
N PHE A 34 -4.48 -0.93 -13.22
CA PHE A 34 -3.68 -2.15 -13.32
C PHE A 34 -4.45 -3.28 -14.02
N SER A 35 -5.66 -3.57 -13.54
CA SER A 35 -6.53 -4.63 -14.08
C SER A 35 -6.82 -4.44 -15.58
N ARG A 36 -7.10 -3.20 -16.00
CA ARG A 36 -7.31 -2.87 -17.43
C ARG A 36 -6.04 -2.99 -18.26
N THR A 37 -4.88 -2.67 -17.69
CA THR A 37 -3.59 -2.78 -18.40
C THR A 37 -3.20 -4.23 -18.61
N GLU A 38 -3.41 -5.09 -17.61
CA GLU A 38 -3.01 -6.49 -17.69
C GLU A 38 -4.01 -7.35 -18.49
N ALA A 39 -5.28 -6.97 -18.60
CA ALA A 39 -6.30 -7.72 -19.36
C ALA A 39 -5.99 -7.86 -20.87
N GLY A 40 -5.16 -6.99 -21.46
CA GLY A 40 -4.83 -7.06 -22.88
C GLY A 40 -6.06 -6.95 -23.78
N ASP A 41 -6.13 -7.78 -24.84
CA ASP A 41 -7.29 -7.90 -25.76
C ASP A 41 -8.39 -8.84 -25.21
N ASP A 42 -8.17 -9.49 -24.07
CA ASP A 42 -9.19 -10.32 -23.43
C ASP A 42 -10.21 -9.43 -22.70
N GLU A 43 -11.50 -9.65 -22.93
CA GLU A 43 -12.61 -8.82 -22.41
C GLU A 43 -12.83 -8.90 -20.88
N HIS A 44 -11.94 -9.58 -20.15
CA HIS A 44 -12.13 -9.83 -18.71
C HIS A 44 -10.95 -9.31 -17.87
N PRO A 45 -11.20 -8.45 -16.86
CA PRO A 45 -10.17 -8.01 -15.94
C PRO A 45 -9.57 -9.20 -15.18
N HIS A 46 -8.24 -9.24 -15.06
CA HIS A 46 -7.57 -10.27 -14.27
C HIS A 46 -7.82 -10.05 -12.78
N PRO A 47 -8.29 -11.07 -12.04
CA PRO A 47 -8.47 -10.96 -10.60
C PRO A 47 -7.14 -10.69 -9.90
N ARG A 48 -7.17 -9.91 -8.81
CA ARG A 48 -6.03 -9.80 -7.91
C ARG A 48 -5.61 -11.18 -7.42
N SER A 49 -4.32 -11.47 -7.54
CA SER A 49 -3.70 -12.63 -6.90
C SER A 49 -3.15 -12.33 -5.51
N CYS A 50 -3.50 -11.19 -4.88
CA CYS A 50 -3.07 -10.88 -3.51
C CYS A 50 -3.76 -11.83 -2.51
N VAL A 51 -3.03 -12.85 -2.08
CA VAL A 51 -3.54 -13.90 -1.19
C VAL A 51 -3.37 -13.54 0.28
N MET A 52 -2.65 -12.45 0.56
CA MET A 52 -2.21 -12.07 1.90
C MET A 52 -2.32 -10.56 2.12
N THR A 53 -2.79 -10.15 3.30
CA THR A 53 -2.71 -8.77 3.77
C THR A 53 -1.75 -8.70 4.97
N LEU A 54 -0.73 -7.85 4.87
CA LEU A 54 0.23 -7.55 5.92
C LEU A 54 -0.12 -6.21 6.53
N ILE A 55 -0.25 -6.14 7.85
CA ILE A 55 -0.50 -4.88 8.57
C ILE A 55 0.67 -4.67 9.53
N SER A 56 1.27 -3.49 9.48
CA SER A 56 2.35 -3.09 10.38
C SER A 56 2.02 -1.72 10.99
N ALA A 57 1.80 -1.66 12.30
CA ALA A 57 1.73 -0.41 13.05
C ALA A 57 3.11 -0.13 13.66
N VAL A 58 3.65 1.06 13.40
CA VAL A 58 5.00 1.47 13.79
C VAL A 58 4.98 2.88 14.38
N SER A 59 5.95 3.16 15.24
CA SER A 59 6.02 4.44 15.98
C SER A 59 7.19 5.32 15.53
N SER A 60 7.94 4.92 14.51
CA SER A 60 9.07 5.70 14.01
C SER A 60 9.25 5.55 12.50
N SER A 61 9.86 6.57 11.88
CA SER A 61 10.22 6.51 10.47
C SER A 61 11.21 5.38 10.18
N SER A 62 12.14 5.05 11.08
CA SER A 62 13.06 3.92 10.85
C SER A 62 12.35 2.57 10.84
N GLN A 63 11.34 2.39 11.68
CA GLN A 63 10.51 1.18 11.69
C GLN A 63 9.59 1.12 10.46
N GLU A 64 9.08 2.26 9.99
CA GLU A 64 8.33 2.37 8.75
C GLU A 64 9.16 1.89 7.55
N HIS A 65 10.38 2.40 7.38
CA HIS A 65 11.27 1.96 6.30
C HIS A 65 11.56 0.45 6.37
N LEU A 66 11.76 -0.08 7.58
CA LEU A 66 11.95 -1.52 7.78
C LEU A 66 10.69 -2.32 7.42
N ALA A 67 9.50 -1.83 7.80
CA ALA A 67 8.23 -2.48 7.48
C ALA A 67 7.96 -2.49 5.98
N VAL A 68 8.21 -1.38 5.28
CA VAL A 68 8.11 -1.27 3.82
C VAL A 68 9.11 -2.23 3.15
N GLY A 69 10.38 -2.22 3.54
CA GLY A 69 11.39 -3.12 2.99
C GLY A 69 11.07 -4.60 3.22
N THR A 70 10.56 -4.94 4.42
CA THR A 70 10.13 -6.30 4.76
C THR A 70 8.91 -6.72 3.93
N SER A 71 7.95 -5.82 3.75
CA SER A 71 6.76 -6.05 2.93
C SER A 71 7.16 -6.35 1.49
N ARG A 72 8.07 -5.57 0.90
CA ARG A 72 8.63 -5.83 -0.43
C ARG A 72 9.28 -7.21 -0.54
N ALA A 73 10.10 -7.56 0.45
CA ALA A 73 10.81 -8.85 0.47
C ALA A 73 9.84 -10.04 0.55
N ILE A 74 8.75 -9.92 1.31
CA ILE A 74 7.69 -10.92 1.37
C ILE A 74 6.92 -10.96 0.04
N SER A 75 6.56 -9.79 -0.48
CA SER A 75 5.81 -9.65 -1.72
C SER A 75 6.54 -10.18 -2.95
N ALA A 76 7.88 -10.21 -2.90
CA ALA A 76 8.74 -10.87 -3.90
C ALA A 76 8.47 -12.37 -4.08
N GLN A 77 7.86 -13.01 -3.08
CA GLN A 77 7.58 -14.45 -3.07
C GLN A 77 6.10 -14.76 -3.00
N HIS A 78 5.30 -13.84 -2.46
CA HIS A 78 3.88 -14.03 -2.19
C HIS A 78 3.12 -12.74 -2.50
N PRO A 79 2.19 -12.71 -3.47
CA PRO A 79 1.47 -11.48 -3.76
C PRO A 79 0.71 -11.02 -2.52
N ALA A 80 0.95 -9.78 -2.10
CA ALA A 80 0.43 -9.25 -0.86
C ALA A 80 0.02 -7.77 -0.98
N GLN A 81 -1.00 -7.41 -0.21
CA GLN A 81 -1.25 -6.03 0.18
C GLN A 81 -0.53 -5.76 1.49
N SER A 82 0.26 -4.70 1.57
CA SER A 82 0.83 -4.22 2.81
C SER A 82 0.22 -2.88 3.21
N ILE A 83 -0.18 -2.77 4.46
CA ILE A 83 -0.66 -1.54 5.08
C ILE A 83 0.33 -1.22 6.19
N VAL A 84 1.13 -0.17 5.99
CA VAL A 84 2.11 0.32 6.96
C VAL A 84 1.55 1.60 7.58
N ILE A 85 1.37 1.59 8.90
CA ILE A 85 0.76 2.68 9.64
C ILE A 85 1.84 3.25 10.55
N ARG A 86 2.21 4.51 10.32
CA ARG A 86 3.03 5.26 11.26
C ARG A 86 2.14 6.15 12.11
N GLU A 87 2.06 5.82 13.39
CA GLU A 87 1.44 6.68 14.38
C GLU A 87 2.38 7.84 14.71
N ASP A 88 1.87 9.06 14.59
CA ASP A 88 2.58 10.26 14.99
C ASP A 88 1.78 10.96 16.10
N ALA A 89 1.99 10.48 17.33
CA ALA A 89 1.23 10.87 18.52
C ALA A 89 1.55 12.31 19.00
N GLU A 90 2.60 12.95 18.49
CA GLU A 90 2.99 14.30 18.93
C GLU A 90 2.14 15.40 18.28
N LEU A 91 1.42 15.10 17.19
CA LEU A 91 0.62 16.05 16.44
C LEU A 91 -0.87 15.84 16.71
N HIS A 92 -1.50 16.80 17.40
CA HIS A 92 -2.91 16.74 17.81
C HIS A 92 -3.89 17.20 16.72
N SER A 93 -3.43 17.37 15.48
CA SER A 93 -4.30 17.73 14.36
C SER A 93 -4.86 16.45 13.74
N GLY A 94 -6.18 16.37 13.57
CA GLY A 94 -6.88 15.17 13.07
C GLY A 94 -6.71 14.94 11.57
N HIS A 95 -5.50 15.12 11.05
CA HIS A 95 -5.18 15.02 9.64
C HIS A 95 -4.55 13.64 9.35
N LEU A 96 -5.03 12.99 8.29
CA LEU A 96 -4.41 11.79 7.75
C LEU A 96 -3.54 12.22 6.56
N GLU A 97 -2.31 11.74 6.54
CA GLU A 97 -1.39 11.86 5.42
C GLU A 97 -1.15 10.44 4.89
N ALA A 98 -1.24 10.24 3.58
CA ALA A 98 -1.21 8.90 3.02
C ALA A 98 -0.43 8.86 1.70
N TRP A 99 0.20 7.71 1.48
CA TRP A 99 0.89 7.34 0.24
C TRP A 99 0.43 5.96 -0.18
N ILE A 100 0.27 5.79 -1.49
CA ILE A 100 0.07 4.48 -2.10
C ILE A 100 1.21 4.29 -3.07
N THR A 101 1.97 3.22 -2.84
CA THR A 101 3.04 2.77 -3.73
C THR A 101 2.71 1.38 -4.21
N THR A 102 2.72 1.20 -5.52
CA THR A 102 2.52 -0.11 -6.14
C THR A 102 3.81 -0.59 -6.77
N GLU A 103 4.07 -1.89 -6.64
CA GLU A 103 5.19 -2.56 -7.27
C GLU A 103 4.65 -3.76 -8.04
N VAL A 104 4.64 -3.63 -9.36
CA VAL A 104 4.25 -4.74 -10.24
C VAL A 104 5.46 -5.64 -10.46
N GLN A 105 5.35 -6.86 -9.98
CA GLN A 105 6.31 -7.92 -10.28
C GLN A 105 5.80 -8.75 -11.44
N ARG A 106 6.57 -8.77 -12.53
CA ARG A 106 6.26 -9.57 -13.71
C ARG A 106 7.14 -10.81 -13.70
N SER A 107 6.51 -11.98 -13.53
CA SER A 107 7.18 -13.27 -13.67
C SER A 107 7.23 -13.67 -15.15
N GLU A 108 8.33 -14.29 -15.60
CA GLU A 108 8.41 -14.84 -16.96
C GLU A 108 7.54 -16.09 -17.14
N VAL A 109 7.13 -16.73 -16.04
CA VAL A 109 6.44 -18.04 -16.01
C VAL A 109 5.02 -17.98 -15.43
N ALA A 110 4.59 -16.83 -14.92
CA ALA A 110 3.26 -16.64 -14.33
C ALA A 110 2.71 -15.24 -14.66
N CYS A 111 1.40 -15.03 -14.43
CA CYS A 111 0.78 -13.71 -14.54
C CYS A 111 1.50 -12.68 -13.65
N ALA A 112 1.46 -11.41 -14.06
CA ALA A 112 1.99 -10.33 -13.24
C ALA A 112 1.28 -10.28 -11.88
N THR A 113 2.05 -10.03 -10.83
CA THR A 113 1.57 -9.91 -9.46
C THR A 113 1.89 -8.52 -8.96
N GLU A 114 0.85 -7.80 -8.52
CA GLU A 114 0.99 -6.48 -7.95
C GLU A 114 1.18 -6.58 -6.44
N CYS A 115 2.24 -5.96 -5.94
CA CYS A 115 2.46 -5.66 -4.54
C CYS A 115 1.96 -4.25 -4.27
N GLU A 116 0.93 -4.11 -3.46
CA GLU A 116 0.43 -2.80 -3.03
C GLU A 116 0.97 -2.48 -1.64
N ILE A 117 1.61 -1.33 -1.49
CA ILE A 117 2.07 -0.82 -0.20
C ILE A 117 1.35 0.49 0.06
N VAL A 118 0.44 0.46 1.02
CA VAL A 118 -0.30 1.61 1.50
C VAL A 118 0.38 2.10 2.78
N THR A 119 0.99 3.27 2.73
CA THR A 119 1.60 3.89 3.90
C THR A 119 0.67 4.98 4.42
N LEU A 120 0.21 4.83 5.65
CA LEU A 120 -0.64 5.80 6.34
C LEU A 120 0.16 6.44 7.46
N HIS A 121 0.27 7.76 7.45
CA HIS A 121 0.76 8.52 8.59
C HIS A 121 -0.45 9.13 9.28
N VAL A 122 -0.75 8.61 10.46
CA VAL A 122 -1.95 8.98 11.20
C VAL A 122 -1.56 9.93 12.32
N ARG A 123 -2.17 11.11 12.32
CA ARG A 123 -2.00 12.14 13.36
C ARG A 123 -3.31 12.41 14.09
N GLY A 124 -3.20 12.93 15.30
CA GLY A 124 -4.33 13.37 16.11
C GLY A 124 -5.27 12.25 16.55
N ALA A 125 -6.54 12.57 16.78
CA ALA A 125 -7.55 11.65 17.32
C ALA A 125 -7.81 10.41 16.46
N ALA A 126 -7.37 10.41 15.20
CA ALA A 126 -7.46 9.25 14.32
C ALA A 126 -6.46 8.14 14.74
N ALA A 127 -5.36 8.48 15.42
CA ALA A 127 -4.39 7.52 15.94
C ALA A 127 -4.98 6.66 17.07
N ASP A 128 -5.97 7.17 17.81
CA ASP A 128 -6.66 6.41 18.87
C ASP A 128 -7.60 5.33 18.32
N HIS A 129 -7.87 5.33 17.01
CA HIS A 129 -8.86 4.49 16.34
C HIS A 129 -8.33 3.87 15.04
N LEU A 130 -7.12 3.30 15.09
CA LEU A 130 -6.48 2.69 13.92
C LEU A 130 -7.29 1.53 13.32
N ASP A 131 -7.96 0.74 14.15
CA ASP A 131 -8.84 -0.34 13.72
C ASP A 131 -9.90 0.16 12.73
N ALA A 132 -10.57 1.28 13.07
CA ALA A 132 -11.57 1.90 12.20
C ALA A 132 -11.00 2.42 10.86
N LEU A 133 -9.70 2.75 10.82
CA LEU A 133 -9.02 3.18 9.59
C LEU A 133 -8.60 1.99 8.72
N VAL A 134 -8.23 0.86 9.34
CA VAL A 134 -7.71 -0.31 8.64
C VAL A 134 -8.82 -1.21 8.10
N ASP A 135 -9.91 -1.38 8.84
CA ASP A 135 -11.02 -2.26 8.47
C ASP A 135 -11.51 -2.06 7.01
N PRO A 136 -11.72 -0.83 6.52
CA PRO A 136 -12.14 -0.61 5.13
C PRO A 136 -11.11 -1.06 4.08
N LEU A 137 -9.83 -1.06 4.43
CA LEU A 137 -8.73 -1.49 3.57
C LEU A 137 -8.58 -3.02 3.48
N LEU A 138 -9.21 -3.76 4.39
CA LEU A 138 -9.19 -5.22 4.42
C LEU A 138 -10.24 -5.87 3.52
N VAL A 139 -11.33 -5.16 3.24
CA VAL A 139 -12.50 -5.68 2.51
C VAL A 139 -12.52 -5.20 1.06
N SER A 140 -11.67 -4.24 0.70
CA SER A 140 -11.60 -3.68 -0.65
C SER A 140 -10.90 -4.67 -1.59
N GLY A 141 -11.71 -5.55 -2.17
CA GLY A 141 -11.41 -6.41 -3.31
C GLY A 141 -12.23 -5.98 -4.52
#